data_AF-A0A804IGU7-F1
#
_entry.id   AF-A0A804IGU7-F1
#
_cell.length_a   1.000
_cell.length_b   1.000
_cell.length_c   1.000
_cell.angle_alpha   90.00
_cell.angle_beta   90.00
_cell.angle_gamma   90.00
#
_symmetry.space_group_name_H-M   'P 1'
#
loop_
_entity.id
_entity.type
_entity.pdbx_description
1 polymer ?
#
loop_
_entity_poly.entity_id
_entity_poly.type
_entity_poly.pdbx_seq_one_letter_code
_entity_poly.pdbx_strand_id
1 'polypeptide(L)'
;MESTVEALSAAYDEFVAAAAAALEAKEQSGGQKTPVTDAALEAFKQRWELFRVACDQAEEFVESMKQRIGSECLVDEATGAAPSKAGRPATAPGIPPISAVRLEQMSKAVRWLVIELQNGSGVGAAAAAAAHPHVSAPFDARFSDDAGQ
;
A
#
# COMPACT_ATOMS: atom_id res chain seq x y z
N MET A 1 -9.84 -19.03 -9.58
CA MET A 1 -11.06 -19.14 -8.75
C MET A 1 -11.71 -20.49 -8.93
N GLU A 2 -12.42 -20.78 -10.02
CA GLU A 2 -13.13 -22.07 -10.21
C GLU A 2 -12.19 -23.26 -10.09
N SER A 3 -11.04 -23.24 -10.78
CA SER A 3 -10.02 -24.28 -10.67
C SER A 3 -9.45 -24.44 -9.24
N THR A 4 -9.35 -23.36 -8.46
CA THR A 4 -8.88 -23.41 -7.06
C THR A 4 -9.92 -24.08 -6.16
N VAL A 5 -11.19 -23.72 -6.34
CA VAL A 5 -12.32 -24.30 -5.61
C VAL A 5 -12.49 -25.78 -5.97
N GLU A 6 -12.36 -26.13 -7.25
CA GLU A 6 -12.43 -27.51 -7.74
C GLU A 6 -11.27 -28.36 -7.18
N ALA A 7 -10.03 -27.83 -7.19
CA ALA A 7 -8.89 -28.51 -6.59
C ALA A 7 -9.06 -28.73 -5.08
N LEU A 8 -9.58 -27.74 -4.36
CA LEU A 8 -9.88 -27.86 -2.93
C LEU A 8 -10.97 -28.91 -2.65
N SER A 9 -12.04 -28.91 -3.44
CA SER A 9 -13.13 -29.89 -3.32
C SER A 9 -12.63 -31.30 -3.60
N ALA A 10 -11.87 -31.51 -4.67
CA ALA A 10 -11.31 -32.82 -5.00
C ALA A 10 -10.36 -33.32 -3.90
N ALA A 11 -9.49 -32.46 -3.38
CA ALA A 11 -8.57 -32.82 -2.30
C ALA A 11 -9.32 -33.17 -0.99
N TYR A 12 -10.43 -32.48 -0.71
CA TYR A 12 -11.30 -32.80 0.43
C TYR A 12 -11.95 -34.17 0.27
N ASP A 13 -12.54 -34.46 -0.90
CA ASP A 13 -13.21 -35.73 -1.17
C ASP A 13 -12.21 -36.90 -1.09
N GLU A 14 -11.01 -36.73 -1.65
CA GLU A 14 -9.93 -37.73 -1.56
C GLU A 14 -9.45 -37.95 -0.12
N PHE A 15 -9.35 -36.90 0.68
CA PHE A 15 -9.01 -36.98 2.10
C PHE A 15 -10.07 -37.76 2.89
N VAL A 16 -11.35 -37.45 2.69
CA VAL A 16 -12.46 -38.15 3.34
C VAL A 16 -12.50 -39.62 2.92
N ALA A 17 -12.31 -39.91 1.62
CA ALA A 17 -12.24 -41.27 1.12
C ALA A 17 -11.08 -42.07 1.75
N ALA A 18 -9.90 -41.46 1.88
CA ALA A 18 -8.76 -42.08 2.52
C ALA A 18 -8.97 -42.30 4.03
N ALA A 19 -9.70 -41.40 4.70
CA ALA A 19 -10.06 -41.55 6.11
C ALA A 19 -11.02 -42.75 6.31
N ALA A 20 -12.04 -42.87 5.44
CA ALA A 20 -12.94 -44.01 5.45
C ALA A 20 -12.19 -45.32 5.22
N ALA A 21 -11.32 -45.39 4.22
CA ALA A 21 -10.51 -46.58 3.93
C ALA A 21 -9.61 -46.98 5.11
N ALA A 22 -9.03 -46.01 5.83
CA ALA A 22 -8.23 -46.29 7.02
C ALA A 22 -9.07 -46.85 8.19
N LEU A 23 -10.32 -46.37 8.36
CA LEU A 23 -11.24 -46.89 9.36
C LEU A 23 -11.73 -48.30 9.01
N GLU A 24 -12.11 -48.54 7.75
CA GLU A 24 -12.53 -49.86 7.27
C GLU A 24 -11.41 -50.89 7.40
N ALA A 25 -10.18 -50.53 7.03
CA ALA A 25 -9.02 -51.41 7.19
C ALA A 25 -8.78 -51.76 8.67
N LYS A 26 -8.98 -50.80 9.58
CA LYS A 26 -8.87 -51.04 11.04
C LYS A 26 -9.99 -51.91 11.58
N GLU A 27 -11.20 -51.76 11.07
CA GLU A 27 -12.34 -52.60 11.47
C GLU A 27 -12.12 -54.05 11.01
N GLN A 28 -11.70 -54.25 9.77
CA GLN A 28 -11.41 -55.57 9.21
C GLN A 28 -10.27 -56.30 9.94
N SER A 29 -9.29 -55.56 10.48
CA SER A 29 -8.21 -56.14 11.28
C SER A 29 -8.57 -56.35 12.75
N GLY A 30 -9.77 -55.98 13.20
CA GLY A 30 -10.14 -55.97 14.62
C GLY A 30 -9.25 -55.05 15.46
N GLY A 31 -8.79 -53.94 14.87
CA GLY A 31 -7.88 -52.99 15.49
C GLY A 31 -6.42 -53.44 15.56
N GLN A 32 -6.08 -54.61 15.00
CA GLN A 32 -4.70 -55.08 14.93
C GLN A 32 -3.89 -54.27 13.91
N LYS A 33 -2.62 -54.08 14.23
CA LYS A 33 -1.66 -53.46 13.31
C LYS A 33 -1.22 -54.50 12.28
N THR A 34 -1.67 -54.31 11.05
CA THR A 34 -1.39 -55.15 9.88
C THR A 34 -0.74 -54.31 8.77
N PRO A 35 -0.05 -54.94 7.80
CA PRO A 35 0.48 -54.22 6.64
C PRO A 35 -0.61 -53.47 5.85
N VAL A 36 -1.85 -53.99 5.84
CA VAL A 36 -3.00 -53.34 5.18
C VAL A 36 -3.40 -52.07 5.94
N THR A 37 -3.51 -52.12 7.26
CA THR A 37 -3.80 -50.92 8.07
C THR A 37 -2.69 -49.89 8.01
N ASP A 38 -1.42 -50.32 7.96
CA ASP A 38 -0.29 -49.41 7.84
C ASP A 38 -0.29 -48.71 6.48
N ALA A 39 -0.53 -49.45 5.39
CA ALA A 39 -0.66 -48.88 4.06
C ALA A 39 -1.82 -47.87 3.96
N ALA A 40 -2.99 -48.20 4.54
CA ALA A 40 -4.14 -47.29 4.57
C ALA A 40 -3.86 -46.01 5.39
N LEU A 41 -3.12 -46.13 6.50
CA LEU A 41 -2.72 -44.97 7.31
C LEU A 41 -1.70 -44.08 6.59
N GLU A 42 -0.75 -44.65 5.86
CA GLU A 42 0.19 -43.87 5.05
C GLU A 42 -0.52 -43.16 3.89
N ALA A 43 -1.48 -43.83 3.24
CA ALA A 43 -2.32 -43.20 2.22
C ALA A 43 -3.14 -42.04 2.83
N PHE A 44 -3.77 -42.24 3.99
CA PHE A 44 -4.48 -41.19 4.71
C PHE A 44 -3.59 -39.97 5.02
N LYS A 45 -2.38 -40.19 5.56
CA LYS A 45 -1.42 -39.11 5.82
C LYS A 45 -1.05 -38.34 4.55
N GLN A 46 -0.83 -39.06 3.46
CA GLN A 46 -0.51 -38.44 2.17
C GLN A 46 -1.67 -37.57 1.67
N ARG A 47 -2.92 -38.05 1.75
CA ARG A 47 -4.10 -37.27 1.31
C ARG A 47 -4.36 -36.07 2.21
N TRP A 48 -4.15 -36.23 3.53
CA TRP A 48 -4.21 -35.12 4.47
C TRP A 48 -3.23 -34.00 4.11
N GLU A 49 -1.99 -34.35 3.77
CA GLU A 49 -0.98 -33.35 3.41
C GLU A 49 -1.32 -32.64 2.10
N LEU A 50 -1.84 -33.37 1.10
CA LEU A 50 -2.33 -32.76 -0.14
C LEU A 50 -3.50 -31.81 0.10
N PHE A 51 -4.45 -32.21 0.95
CA PHE A 51 -5.56 -31.35 1.35
C PHE A 51 -5.08 -30.07 2.05
N ARG A 52 -4.09 -30.19 2.94
CA ARG A 52 -3.48 -29.04 3.61
C ARG A 52 -2.86 -28.05 2.61
N VAL A 53 -2.11 -28.55 1.63
CA VAL A 53 -1.53 -27.71 0.57
C VAL A 53 -2.63 -27.02 -0.26
N ALA A 54 -3.74 -27.72 -0.56
CA ALA A 54 -4.88 -27.12 -1.26
C ALA A 54 -5.54 -26.00 -0.44
N CYS A 55 -5.66 -26.17 0.88
CA CYS A 55 -6.13 -25.12 1.79
C CYS A 55 -5.20 -23.90 1.79
N ASP A 56 -3.88 -24.11 1.90
CA ASP A 56 -2.88 -23.02 1.87
C ASP A 56 -2.98 -22.22 0.56
N GLN A 57 -3.14 -22.94 -0.57
CA GLN A 57 -3.28 -22.31 -1.88
C GLN A 57 -4.61 -21.55 -2.05
N ALA A 58 -5.70 -22.03 -1.44
CA ALA A 58 -6.96 -21.32 -1.41
C ALA A 58 -6.88 -20.04 -0.55
N GLU A 59 -6.15 -20.08 0.58
CA GLU A 59 -5.89 -18.91 1.42
C GLU A 59 -5.05 -17.86 0.68
N GLU A 60 -3.99 -18.28 -0.01
CA GLU A 60 -3.18 -17.40 -0.86
C GLU A 60 -4.03 -16.74 -1.96
N PHE A 61 -4.94 -17.50 -2.58
CA PHE A 61 -5.84 -16.96 -3.59
C PHE A 61 -6.77 -15.88 -3.01
N VAL A 62 -7.33 -16.10 -1.82
CA VAL A 62 -8.18 -15.11 -1.13
C VAL A 62 -7.37 -13.86 -0.77
N GLU A 63 -6.15 -14.03 -0.27
CA GLU A 63 -5.27 -12.91 0.04
C GLU A 63 -4.89 -12.12 -1.22
N SER A 64 -4.60 -12.80 -2.34
CA SER A 64 -4.36 -12.18 -3.64
C SER A 64 -5.57 -11.37 -4.12
N MET A 65 -6.78 -11.90 -3.99
CA MET A 65 -8.00 -11.16 -4.31
C MET A 65 -8.19 -9.93 -3.42
N LYS A 66 -7.93 -10.05 -2.11
CA LYS A 66 -7.98 -8.94 -1.15
C LYS A 66 -7.00 -7.83 -1.54
N GLN A 67 -5.77 -8.19 -1.93
CA GLN A 67 -4.76 -7.23 -2.41
C GLN A 67 -5.20 -6.56 -3.71
N ARG A 68 -5.75 -7.33 -4.65
CA ARG A 68 -6.26 -6.79 -5.92
C ARG A 68 -7.34 -5.73 -5.66
N ILE A 69 -8.36 -6.09 -4.87
CA ILE A 69 -9.48 -5.21 -4.49
C ILE A 69 -9.00 -3.98 -3.70
N GLY A 70 -8.06 -4.17 -2.76
CA GLY A 70 -7.46 -3.07 -2.01
C GLY A 70 -6.68 -2.11 -2.90
N SER A 71 -5.92 -2.63 -3.87
CA SER A 71 -5.10 -1.82 -4.79
C SER A 71 -5.93 -1.05 -5.82
N GLU A 72 -7.02 -1.64 -6.34
CA GLU A 72 -7.93 -0.98 -7.27
C GLU A 72 -8.78 0.11 -6.59
N CYS A 73 -8.90 0.10 -5.26
CA CYS A 73 -9.54 1.15 -4.47
C CYS A 73 -8.60 2.32 -4.12
N LEU A 74 -7.28 2.12 -4.13
CA LEU A 74 -6.29 3.17 -3.79
C LEU A 74 -5.83 4.01 -4.99
N VAL A 75 -6.22 3.64 -6.22
CA VAL A 75 -5.86 4.39 -7.44
C VAL A 75 -6.86 5.53 -7.76
N ASP A 76 -8.07 5.52 -7.19
CA ASP A 76 -9.10 6.51 -7.57
C ASP A 76 -9.06 7.83 -6.77
N GLU A 77 -8.36 7.91 -5.63
CA GLU A 77 -8.28 9.17 -4.85
C GLU A 77 -7.14 10.12 -5.25
N ALA A 78 -6.12 9.63 -5.97
CA ALA A 78 -4.98 10.47 -6.39
C ALA A 78 -4.92 10.75 -7.89
N THR A 79 -5.81 10.17 -8.71
CA THR A 79 -5.85 10.43 -10.15
C THR A 79 -7.29 10.36 -10.61
N GLY A 80 -8.02 11.47 -10.53
CA GLY A 80 -9.42 11.55 -10.96
C GLY A 80 -9.61 10.97 -12.36
N ALA A 81 -10.11 9.73 -12.42
CA ALA A 81 -10.49 9.07 -13.66
C ALA A 81 -12.00 9.23 -13.79
N ALA A 82 -12.43 10.27 -14.50
CA ALA A 82 -13.83 10.43 -14.87
C ALA A 82 -14.30 9.20 -15.67
N PRO A 83 -15.53 8.69 -15.43
CA PRO A 83 -16.06 7.58 -16.19
C PRO A 83 -16.20 7.99 -17.65
N SER A 84 -15.66 7.16 -18.54
CA SER A 84 -15.76 7.33 -19.99
C SER A 84 -17.22 7.22 -20.43
N LYS A 85 -17.94 8.35 -20.47
CA LYS A 85 -19.20 8.48 -21.20
C LYS A 85 -18.91 9.17 -22.53
N ALA A 86 -19.15 8.44 -23.60
CA ALA A 86 -18.99 8.89 -24.96
C ALA A 86 -19.73 10.21 -25.22
N GLY A 87 -19.03 11.16 -25.85
CA GLY A 87 -19.62 12.22 -26.65
C GLY A 87 -19.80 13.58 -25.95
N ARG A 88 -18.88 14.50 -26.25
CA ARG A 88 -19.05 15.95 -26.56
C ARG A 88 -18.07 16.86 -25.78
N PRO A 89 -17.43 17.85 -26.45
CA PRO A 89 -16.43 18.71 -25.81
C PRO A 89 -17.11 19.84 -25.02
N ALA A 90 -16.72 20.00 -23.76
CA ALA A 90 -17.03 21.19 -22.97
C ALA A 90 -15.85 21.50 -22.07
N THR A 91 -15.14 22.56 -22.44
CA THR A 91 -14.13 23.26 -21.65
C THR A 91 -14.72 23.73 -20.32
N ALA A 92 -14.34 23.10 -19.23
CA ALA A 92 -14.40 23.65 -17.87
C ALA A 92 -12.97 23.83 -17.34
N PRO A 93 -12.69 24.88 -16.53
CA PRO A 93 -11.33 25.21 -16.10
C PRO A 93 -10.86 24.17 -15.08
N GLY A 94 -10.27 23.09 -15.58
CA GLY A 94 -9.69 22.04 -14.77
C GLY A 94 -8.50 22.59 -13.98
N ILE A 95 -8.50 22.34 -12.67
CA ILE A 95 -7.30 22.44 -11.85
C ILE A 95 -6.25 21.55 -12.55
N PRO A 96 -5.11 22.11 -12.99
CA PRO A 96 -4.14 21.34 -13.75
C PRO A 96 -3.65 20.17 -12.88
N PRO A 97 -3.52 18.96 -13.44
CA PRO A 97 -3.04 17.80 -12.69
C PRO A 97 -1.70 18.16 -12.04
N ILE A 98 -1.61 17.97 -10.72
CA ILE A 98 -0.40 18.25 -9.95
C ILE A 98 0.69 17.33 -10.49
N SER A 99 1.61 17.89 -11.28
CA SER A 99 2.72 17.11 -11.80
C SER A 99 3.56 16.60 -10.63
N ALA A 100 3.91 15.31 -10.65
CA ALA A 100 4.79 14.71 -9.64
C ALA A 100 6.07 15.53 -9.46
N VAL A 101 6.55 16.14 -10.56
CA VAL A 101 7.68 17.08 -10.59
C VAL A 101 7.42 18.33 -9.74
N ARG A 102 6.23 18.93 -9.80
CA ARG A 102 5.89 20.10 -8.99
C ARG A 102 5.82 19.74 -7.50
N LEU A 103 5.27 18.57 -7.17
CA LEU A 103 5.23 18.09 -5.79
C LEU A 103 6.64 17.80 -5.25
N GLU A 104 7.51 17.20 -6.06
CA GLU A 104 8.91 16.95 -5.69
C GLU A 104 9.67 18.25 -5.46
N GLN A 105 9.54 19.23 -6.38
CA GLN A 105 10.18 20.53 -6.25
C GLN A 105 9.70 21.29 -5.01
N MET A 106 8.39 21.23 -4.72
CA MET A 106 7.83 21.80 -3.50
C MET A 106 8.38 21.09 -2.26
N SER A 107 8.48 19.75 -2.26
CA SER A 107 9.07 18.99 -1.14
C SER A 107 10.53 19.34 -0.89
N LYS A 108 11.27 19.68 -1.95
CA LYS A 108 12.68 20.08 -1.87
C LYS A 108 12.82 21.51 -1.34
N ALA A 109 11.95 22.42 -1.79
CA ALA A 109 11.91 23.79 -1.28
C ALA A 109 11.52 23.84 0.20
N VAL A 110 10.52 23.05 0.62
CA VAL A 110 10.11 22.94 2.02
C VAL A 110 11.22 22.35 2.89
N ARG A 111 11.91 21.30 2.42
CA ARG A 111 13.07 20.74 3.12
C ARG A 111 14.18 21.78 3.32
N TRP A 112 14.44 22.61 2.32
CA TRP A 112 15.41 23.70 2.46
C TRP A 112 14.96 24.73 3.50
N LEU A 113 13.71 25.19 3.44
CA LEU A 113 13.19 26.18 4.39
C LEU A 113 13.27 25.69 5.84
N VAL A 114 13.00 24.40 6.09
CA VAL A 114 13.12 23.80 7.42
C VAL A 114 14.56 23.83 7.92
N ILE A 115 15.53 23.53 7.06
CA ILE A 115 16.97 23.62 7.41
C ILE A 115 17.33 25.07 7.73
N GLU A 116 16.83 26.03 6.95
CA GLU A 116 17.11 27.46 7.16
C GLU A 116 16.52 27.98 8.48
N LEU A 117 15.32 27.52 8.85
CA LEU A 117 14.70 27.80 10.15
C LEU A 117 15.41 27.11 11.32
N GLN A 118 15.90 25.89 11.13
CA GLN A 118 16.71 25.17 12.13
C GLN A 118 18.06 25.84 12.35
N ASN A 119 18.69 26.33 11.29
CA ASN A 119 19.96 27.05 11.34
C ASN A 119 19.79 28.51 11.82
N GLY A 120 18.59 29.10 11.67
CA GLY A 120 18.25 30.46 12.10
C GLY A 120 17.80 30.57 13.56
N SER A 121 17.54 29.45 14.24
CA SER A 121 17.15 29.44 15.66
C SER A 121 18.38 29.42 16.57
N GLY A 122 19.16 30.51 16.55
CA GLY A 122 20.33 30.68 17.41
C GLY A 122 20.91 32.10 17.43
N VAL A 123 20.31 32.96 18.27
CA VAL A 123 20.92 34.15 18.93
C VAL A 123 21.29 35.37 18.06
N GLY A 124 20.54 36.47 18.30
CA GLY A 124 21.04 37.81 18.70
C GLY A 124 22.19 38.50 17.93
N ALA A 125 21.84 39.64 17.33
CA ALA A 125 22.64 40.88 17.18
C ALA A 125 24.17 40.81 17.29
N ALA A 126 24.88 41.10 16.18
CA ALA A 126 25.83 42.23 16.07
C ALA A 126 26.60 42.19 14.73
N ALA A 127 26.38 43.25 13.96
CA ALA A 127 27.37 44.04 13.21
C ALA A 127 28.47 43.36 12.36
N ALA A 128 28.37 43.70 11.07
CA ALA A 128 29.39 44.33 10.24
C ALA A 128 30.51 43.47 9.61
N ALA A 129 30.44 43.33 8.28
CA ALA A 129 31.35 43.97 7.30
C ALA A 129 31.07 43.36 5.91
N ALA A 130 30.32 44.02 5.04
CA ALA A 130 30.78 45.03 4.08
C ALA A 130 31.31 44.44 2.75
N ALA A 131 30.45 44.47 1.73
CA ALA A 131 30.81 44.80 0.35
C ALA A 131 29.61 45.46 -0.35
N HIS A 132 29.68 46.78 -0.43
CA HIS A 132 28.85 47.75 -1.18
C HIS A 132 28.92 47.47 -2.72
N PRO A 133 28.07 48.05 -3.61
CA PRO A 133 27.51 49.41 -3.48
C PRO A 133 26.08 49.65 -4.00
N HIS A 134 25.39 50.63 -3.40
CA HIS A 134 24.64 51.60 -4.21
C HIS A 134 24.57 52.95 -3.47
N VAL A 135 25.35 53.89 -4.04
CA VAL A 135 25.26 55.36 -4.06
C VAL A 135 24.36 56.06 -3.03
N SER A 136 24.98 56.95 -2.25
CA SER A 136 24.34 57.87 -1.28
C SER A 136 24.00 59.24 -1.87
N ALA A 137 22.74 59.66 -1.63
CA ALA A 137 22.23 61.01 -1.25
C ALA A 137 22.38 62.19 -2.25
N PRO A 138 21.77 63.39 -2.04
CA PRO A 138 20.87 63.88 -0.96
C PRO A 138 19.67 64.77 -1.43
N PHE A 139 18.63 64.95 -0.60
CA PHE A 139 18.05 66.29 -0.41
C PHE A 139 17.43 66.44 0.98
N ASP A 140 17.83 67.53 1.61
CA ASP A 140 17.59 67.99 2.97
C ASP A 140 16.36 68.92 2.96
N ALA A 141 15.36 68.68 3.81
CA ALA A 141 14.41 69.70 4.24
C ALA A 141 13.59 69.23 5.45
N ARG A 142 13.95 69.78 6.61
CA ARG A 142 13.08 69.95 7.78
C ARG A 142 11.77 70.65 7.37
N PHE A 143 10.61 70.20 7.84
CA PHE A 143 9.52 71.03 8.39
C PHE A 143 8.40 70.17 9.03
N SER A 144 7.85 70.69 10.12
CA SER A 144 6.91 70.11 11.09
C SER A 144 5.61 69.51 10.56
N ASP A 145 5.01 68.60 11.35
CA ASP A 145 3.59 68.72 11.68
C ASP A 145 3.29 68.20 13.10
N ASP A 146 2.36 68.89 13.73
CA ASP A 146 1.91 68.87 15.12
C ASP A 146 0.73 67.89 15.34
N ALA A 147 0.35 67.73 16.61
CA ALA A 147 -0.94 67.24 17.12
C ALA A 147 -1.12 65.75 17.43
N GLY A 148 -1.22 65.48 18.74
CA GLY A 148 -2.24 64.58 19.28
C GLY A 148 -1.73 63.41 20.12
N GLN A 149 -1.32 63.64 21.37
CA GLN A 149 -2.12 63.39 22.59
C GLN A 149 -1.29 63.61 23.86
#